data_AF-A0A3C0MCJ6-F1
#
_entry.id   AF-A0A3C0MCJ6-F1
#
_cell.length_a   1.000
_cell.length_b   1.000
_cell.length_c   1.000
_cell.angle_alpha   90.00
_cell.angle_beta   90.00
_cell.angle_gamma   90.00
#
_symmetry.space_group_name_H-M   'P 1'
#
loop_
_entity.id
_entity.type
_entity.pdbx_description
1 polymer ?
#
loop_
_entity_poly.entity_id
_entity_poly.type
_entity_poly.pdbx_seq_one_letter_code
_entity_poly.pdbx_strand_id
1 'polypeptide(L)' 'VYKNYDPRAKVMQKTCHEVLDVLGVRNDPLLKVAMELERIALQDDYFVQKKLYPNIDFYSGITLR' A
#
# COMPACT_ATOMS: atom_id res chain seq x y z
N VAL A 1 7.22 10.93 11.75
CA VAL A 1 8.66 10.57 11.66
C VAL A 1 9.20 10.64 10.23
N TYR A 2 8.39 10.48 9.16
CA TYR A 2 8.82 10.81 7.79
C TYR A 2 8.03 11.99 7.20
N LYS A 3 8.72 12.89 6.48
CA LYS A 3 8.15 14.10 5.89
C LYS A 3 7.82 13.99 4.39
N ASN A 4 8.31 12.98 3.65
CA ASN A 4 8.16 12.93 2.18
C ASN A 4 7.96 11.52 1.58
N TYR A 5 8.59 10.45 2.10
CA TYR A 5 8.35 9.05 1.67
C TYR A 5 9.05 8.09 2.66
N ASP A 6 8.42 6.98 3.06
CA ASP A 6 9.04 6.01 3.99
C ASP A 6 9.80 4.94 3.17
N PRO A 7 11.15 4.88 3.26
CA PRO A 7 11.93 3.89 2.51
C PRO A 7 11.58 2.45 2.86
N ARG A 8 11.03 2.21 4.06
CA ARG A 8 10.58 0.88 4.51
C ARG A 8 9.26 0.49 3.85
N ALA A 9 8.39 1.47 3.60
CA ALA A 9 7.14 1.26 2.89
C ALA A 9 7.40 0.80 1.45
N LYS A 10 8.45 1.30 0.79
CA LYS A 10 8.84 0.85 -0.57
C LYS A 10 9.21 -0.63 -0.62
N VAL A 11 9.98 -1.10 0.36
CA VAL A 11 10.39 -2.51 0.46
C VAL A 11 9.17 -3.37 0.78
N MET A 12 8.36 -2.95 1.75
CA MET A 12 7.17 -3.68 2.17
C MET A 12 6.11 -3.73 1.07
N GLN A 13 5.93 -2.67 0.27
CA GLN A 13 5.04 -2.64 -0.90
C GLN A 13 5.41 -3.76 -1.88
N LYS A 14 6.69 -3.85 -2.25
CA LYS A 14 7.19 -4.89 -3.16
C LYS A 14 6.92 -6.29 -2.62
N THR A 15 7.26 -6.53 -1.35
CA THR A 15 7.02 -7.81 -0.67
C THR A 15 5.53 -8.14 -0.59
N CYS A 16 4.67 -7.16 -0.31
CA CYS A 16 3.23 -7.32 -0.29
C CYS A 16 2.73 -7.82 -1.65
N HIS A 17 3.06 -7.13 -2.75
CA HIS A 17 2.65 -7.57 -4.08
C HIS A 17 3.20 -8.96 -4.45
N GLU A 18 4.45 -9.27 -4.11
CA GLU A 18 5.03 -10.59 -4.35
C GLU A 18 4.28 -11.71 -3.59
N VAL A 19 3.95 -11.48 -2.32
CA VAL A 19 3.19 -12.45 -1.49
C VAL A 19 1.78 -12.64 -2.04
N LEU A 20 1.10 -11.56 -2.41
CA LEU A 20 -0.26 -11.61 -2.95
C LEU A 20 -0.34 -12.37 -4.28
N ASP A 21 0.70 -12.25 -5.10
CA ASP A 21 0.83 -12.98 -6.36
C ASP A 21 1.06 -14.47 -6.13
N VAL A 22 1.94 -14.82 -5.19
CA VAL A 22 2.22 -16.22 -4.82
C VAL A 22 0.98 -16.90 -4.23
N LEU A 23 0.22 -16.20 -3.38
CA LEU A 23 -0.97 -16.75 -2.74
C LEU A 23 -2.19 -16.81 -3.69
N GLY A 24 -2.12 -16.17 -4.86
CA GLY A 24 -3.23 -16.16 -5.82
C GLY A 24 -4.48 -15.42 -5.33
N VAL A 25 -4.35 -14.60 -4.28
CA VAL A 25 -5.48 -13.95 -3.58
C VAL A 25 -5.91 -12.63 -4.22
N ARG A 26 -5.50 -12.34 -5.46
CA ARG A 26 -5.89 -11.13 -6.21
C ARG A 26 -7.42 -10.93 -6.34
N ASN A 27 -8.19 -12.00 -6.14
CA ASN A 27 -9.65 -11.95 -6.17
C ASN A 27 -10.30 -11.57 -4.84
N ASP A 28 -9.55 -11.42 -3.76
CA ASP A 28 -10.05 -10.96 -2.46
C ASP A 28 -10.65 -9.55 -2.59
N PRO A 29 -11.94 -9.35 -2.26
CA PRO A 29 -12.58 -8.03 -2.36
C PRO A 29 -11.90 -6.94 -1.54
N LEU A 30 -11.40 -7.27 -0.33
CA LEU A 30 -10.71 -6.30 0.51
C LEU A 30 -9.35 -5.91 -0.10
N LEU A 31 -8.67 -6.87 -0.72
CA LEU A 31 -7.40 -6.58 -1.40
C LEU A 31 -7.60 -5.64 -2.59
N LYS A 32 -8.66 -5.86 -3.38
CA LYS A 32 -9.03 -4.95 -4.47
C LYS A 32 -9.29 -3.53 -3.95
N VAL A 33 -10.00 -3.42 -2.83
CA VAL A 33 -10.25 -2.13 -2.16
C VAL A 33 -8.94 -1.51 -1.68
N ALA A 34 -8.04 -2.29 -1.08
CA ALA A 34 -6.74 -1.79 -0.60
C ALA A 34 -5.88 -1.27 -1.75
N MET A 35 -5.76 -2.00 -2.86
CA MET A 35 -5.01 -1.56 -4.05
C MET A 35 -5.58 -0.27 -4.65
N GLU A 36 -6.90 -0.12 -4.68
CA GLU A 36 -7.52 1.09 -5.21
C GLU A 36 -7.30 2.29 -4.27
N LEU A 37 -7.37 2.07 -2.95
CA LEU A 37 -7.00 3.06 -1.93
C LEU A 37 -5.55 3.52 -2.07
N GLU A 38 -4.62 2.59 -2.28
CA GLU A 38 -3.21 2.89 -2.55
C GLU A 38 -3.07 3.77 -3.80
N ARG A 39 -3.70 3.38 -4.91
CA ARG A 39 -3.66 4.14 -6.17
C ARG A 39 -4.17 5.57 -5.98
N ILE A 40 -5.30 5.73 -5.29
CA ILE A 40 -5.89 7.05 -5.00
C ILE A 40 -4.94 7.86 -4.12
N ALA A 41 -4.43 7.30 -3.03
CA ALA A 41 -3.52 8.00 -2.13
C ALA A 41 -2.22 8.48 -2.81
N LEU A 42 -1.77 7.79 -3.86
CA LEU A 42 -0.57 8.15 -4.62
C LEU A 42 -0.83 9.17 -5.75
N GLN A 43 -2.07 9.27 -6.25
CA GLN A 43 -2.39 10.07 -7.44
C GLN A 43 -3.28 11.27 -7.15
N ASP A 44 -4.07 11.24 -6.08
CA ASP A 44 -5.01 12.28 -5.74
C ASP A 44 -4.30 13.51 -5.14
N ASP A 45 -4.62 14.68 -5.70
CA ASP A 45 -3.99 15.96 -5.36
C ASP A 45 -4.10 16.28 -3.86
N TYR A 46 -5.21 15.92 -3.21
CA TYR A 46 -5.40 16.17 -1.78
C TYR A 46 -4.37 15.40 -0.96
N PHE A 47 -4.12 14.13 -1.31
CA PHE A 47 -3.18 13.27 -0.60
C PHE A 47 -1.74 13.65 -0.89
N VAL A 48 -1.40 13.94 -2.15
CA VAL A 48 -0.05 14.36 -2.57
C VAL A 48 0.35 15.68 -1.92
N GLN A 49 -0.53 16.70 -1.94
CA GLN A 49 -0.26 18.00 -1.33
C GLN A 49 -0.07 17.90 0.18
N LYS A 50 -0.83 17.01 0.84
CA LYS A 50 -0.72 16.75 2.29
C LYS A 50 0.35 15.71 2.65
N LYS A 51 1.02 15.12 1.65
CA LYS A 51 2.05 14.08 1.82
C LYS A 51 1.53 12.86 2.59
N LEU A 52 0.28 12.50 2.31
CA LEU A 52 -0.41 11.35 2.90
C LEU A 52 -0.15 10.12 2.04
N TYR A 53 1.01 9.49 2.26
CA TYR A 53 1.41 8.28 1.55
C TYR A 53 1.09 7.03 2.36
N PRO A 54 0.82 5.88 1.71
CA PRO A 54 0.73 4.60 2.39
C PRO A 54 2.01 4.32 3.18
N ASN A 55 1.85 3.94 4.44
CA ASN A 55 2.94 3.65 5.36
C ASN A 55 3.19 2.15 5.50
N ILE A 56 4.16 1.76 6.33
CA ILE A 56 4.45 0.33 6.57
C ILE A 56 3.25 -0.45 7.12
N ASP A 57 2.41 0.17 7.96
CA ASP A 57 1.26 -0.49 8.59
C ASP A 57 0.17 -0.84 7.59
N PHE A 58 0.00 -0.01 6.56
CA PHE A 58 -0.88 -0.31 5.44
C PHE A 58 -0.48 -1.61 4.75
N TYR A 59 0.79 -1.76 4.38
CA TYR A 59 1.26 -2.96 3.67
C TYR A 59 1.38 -4.19 4.59
N SER A 60 1.79 -4.01 5.85
CA SER A 60 1.86 -5.12 6.80
C SER A 60 0.48 -5.66 7.15
N GLY A 61 -0.54 -4.79 7.28
CA GLY A 61 -1.93 -5.19 7.52
C GLY A 61 -2.55 -5.99 6.37
N ILE A 62 -2.17 -5.70 5.12
CA ILE A 62 -2.59 -6.49 3.95
C ILE A 62 -1.88 -7.85 3.94
N THR A 63 -0.60 -7.88 4.28
CA THR A 63 0.26 -9.07 4.16
C THR A 63 0.05 -10.09 5.29
N LEU A 64 -0.21 -9.63 6.51
CA LEU A 64 -0.33 -10.49 7.72
C LEU A 64 -1.75 -11.00 7.98
N ARG A 65 -2.68 -10.80 7.05
CA ARG A 65 -4.06 -11.28 7.16
C ARG A 65 -4.19 -12.75 6.74
#